data_AF-A0A081DBH5-F1
#
_entry.id   AF-A0A081DBH5-F1
#
_cell.length_a   1.000
_cell.length_b   1.000
_cell.length_c   1.000
_cell.angle_alpha   90.00
_cell.angle_beta   90.00
_cell.angle_gamma   90.00
#
_symmetry.space_group_name_H-M   'P 1'
#
loop_
_entity.id
_entity.type
_entity.pdbx_description
1 polymer ?
#
loop_
_entity_poly.entity_id
_entity_poly.type
_entity_poly.pdbx_seq_one_letter_code
_entity_poly.pdbx_strand_id
1 'polypeptide(L)'
;MQLIGGYRVIPEAASPEDEVATLNSWIMEKAGDPTYKFGRQSSRFDPQSQTEAIGNDPIKASTYGMKNLKYVAQNLSSWTSNQTDNYDDLQELYGELLGVYSRYAGHVVTNVGGVNEDLKKPSQSGTVYSTVDKKTQKESVQWVIDNVFDTPSWLVDKNIVQNIAPQGYFERLRSIQARQLNSLLSFDRIGRLINSETVDTNYYTALEMLQDVRKGIFSKSTTDIYKRNLQRVYIDRLAYLMTENSTRSSYNIPQSDVRALVRGELNTLQSTLRSKRNSASNQVNKYHYEDLLARVDLILNPR
;
A
#
# COMPACT_ATOMS: atom_id res chain seq x y z
N MET A 1 12.82 -11.81 18.37
CA MET A 1 12.85 -11.35 19.77
C MET A 1 14.30 -11.37 20.25
N GLN A 2 15.05 -10.27 20.09
CA GLN A 2 16.50 -10.28 20.29
C GLN A 2 17.02 -9.16 21.22
N LEU A 3 16.16 -8.26 21.72
CA LEU A 3 16.65 -7.02 22.36
C LEU A 3 16.71 -7.01 23.89
N ILE A 4 16.14 -7.99 24.60
CA ILE A 4 16.25 -8.04 26.08
C ILE A 4 17.47 -8.87 26.55
N GLY A 5 18.00 -9.76 25.69
CA GLY A 5 19.06 -10.70 26.07
C GLY A 5 20.40 -10.53 25.35
N GLY A 6 20.44 -9.90 24.17
CA GLY A 6 21.64 -9.96 23.31
C GLY A 6 22.91 -9.27 23.84
N TYR A 7 22.80 -8.46 24.90
CA TYR A 7 23.92 -7.71 25.50
C TYR A 7 23.98 -7.83 27.03
N ARG A 8 23.12 -8.67 27.64
CA ARG A 8 23.13 -8.86 29.10
C ARG A 8 24.02 -10.06 29.41
N VAL A 9 25.14 -9.81 30.09
CA VAL A 9 26.05 -10.87 30.55
C VAL A 9 25.29 -11.86 31.43
N ILE A 10 25.44 -13.16 31.15
CA ILE A 10 24.98 -14.27 31.98
C ILE A 10 26.22 -14.88 32.64
N PRO A 11 26.57 -14.46 33.88
CA PRO A 11 27.85 -14.78 34.49
C PRO A 11 28.13 -16.28 34.63
N GLU A 12 27.07 -17.09 34.72
CA GLU A 12 27.15 -18.54 34.91
C GLU A 12 27.34 -19.32 33.58
N ALA A 13 27.23 -18.66 32.43
CA ALA A 13 27.43 -19.28 31.13
C ALA A 13 28.92 -19.24 30.72
N ALA A 14 29.53 -20.40 30.52
CA ALA A 14 30.94 -20.50 30.10
C ALA A 14 31.10 -20.44 28.57
N SER A 15 30.01 -20.62 27.83
CA SER A 15 29.93 -20.58 26.37
C SER A 15 28.59 -19.98 25.91
N PRO A 16 28.50 -19.51 24.64
CA PRO A 16 27.24 -19.06 24.06
C PRO A 16 26.11 -20.11 24.12
N GLU A 17 26.46 -21.40 24.02
CA GLU A 17 25.51 -22.51 24.10
C GLU A 17 24.89 -22.63 25.50
N ASP A 18 25.65 -22.32 26.56
CA ASP A 18 25.16 -22.38 27.94
C ASP A 18 24.11 -21.29 28.24
N GLU A 19 24.14 -20.17 27.49
CA GLU A 19 23.16 -19.09 27.62
C GLU A 19 21.76 -19.49 27.13
N VAL A 20 21.66 -20.48 26.24
CA VAL A 20 20.42 -20.80 25.49
C VAL A 20 19.24 -21.13 26.40
N ALA A 21 19.46 -21.87 27.49
CA ALA A 21 18.39 -22.26 28.41
C ALA A 21 17.78 -21.04 29.13
N THR A 22 18.65 -20.16 29.65
CA THR A 22 18.26 -18.92 30.32
C THR A 22 17.58 -17.96 29.36
N LEU A 23 18.15 -17.75 28.17
CA LEU A 23 17.57 -16.89 27.13
C LEU A 23 16.19 -17.39 26.70
N ASN A 24 16.02 -18.71 26.54
CA ASN A 24 14.70 -19.28 26.24
C ASN A 24 13.70 -19.02 27.37
N SER A 25 14.10 -19.14 28.64
CA SER A 25 13.23 -18.86 29.77
C SER A 25 12.73 -17.41 29.76
N TRP A 26 13.63 -16.43 29.55
CA TRP A 26 13.25 -15.01 29.42
C TRP A 26 12.34 -14.76 28.22
N ILE A 27 12.61 -15.44 27.10
CA ILE A 27 11.76 -15.35 25.91
C ILE A 27 10.35 -15.88 26.20
N MET A 28 10.26 -17.02 26.88
CA MET A 28 8.98 -17.65 27.21
C MET A 28 8.18 -16.83 28.24
N GLU A 29 8.84 -16.15 29.18
CA GLU A 29 8.18 -15.27 30.16
C GLU A 29 7.42 -14.13 29.49
N LYS A 30 7.95 -13.59 28.38
CA LYS A 30 7.32 -12.51 27.62
C LYS A 30 6.58 -13.00 26.37
N ALA A 31 6.50 -14.31 26.15
CA ALA A 31 5.87 -14.88 24.97
C ALA A 31 4.38 -14.54 24.95
N GLY A 32 3.91 -14.02 23.80
CA GLY A 32 2.51 -13.64 23.61
C GLY A 32 2.15 -12.22 24.06
N ASP A 33 3.05 -11.49 24.75
CA ASP A 33 2.85 -10.07 25.04
C ASP A 33 3.24 -9.22 23.81
N PRO A 34 2.29 -8.49 23.18
CA PRO A 34 2.56 -7.67 22.00
C PRO A 34 3.62 -6.59 22.23
N THR A 35 3.83 -6.15 23.47
CA THR A 35 4.81 -5.11 23.84
C THR A 35 6.25 -5.56 23.56
N TYR A 36 6.50 -6.88 23.68
CA TYR A 36 7.82 -7.48 23.48
C TYR A 36 7.97 -8.13 22.10
N LYS A 37 6.97 -7.96 21.21
CA LYS A 37 7.03 -8.49 19.86
C LYS A 37 8.11 -7.79 19.06
N PHE A 38 8.97 -8.59 18.41
CA PHE A 38 10.01 -8.10 17.52
C PHE A 38 9.92 -8.81 16.17
N GLY A 39 9.69 -8.00 15.15
CA GLY A 39 9.61 -8.40 13.75
C GLY A 39 10.94 -8.53 13.05
N ARG A 40 10.96 -9.23 11.90
CA ARG A 40 12.11 -9.17 11.00
C ARG A 40 12.14 -7.81 10.30
N GLN A 41 13.24 -7.06 10.46
CA GLN A 41 13.38 -5.71 9.88
C GLN A 41 13.31 -5.65 8.35
N SER A 42 13.50 -6.78 7.65
CA SER A 42 13.43 -6.87 6.20
C SER A 42 12.09 -7.42 5.67
N SER A 43 11.10 -7.65 6.54
CA SER A 43 9.80 -8.16 6.09
C SER A 43 9.04 -7.09 5.31
N ARG A 44 8.54 -7.47 4.13
CA ARG A 44 7.70 -6.62 3.28
C ARG A 44 6.23 -7.05 3.28
N PHE A 45 5.93 -8.16 3.95
CA PHE A 45 4.62 -8.80 3.97
C PHE A 45 3.96 -8.72 5.35
N ASP A 46 4.74 -8.50 6.41
CA ASP A 46 4.25 -8.46 7.78
C ASP A 46 3.90 -7.02 8.20
N PRO A 47 2.60 -6.70 8.37
CA PRO A 47 2.18 -5.35 8.77
C PRO A 47 2.60 -4.99 10.20
N GLN A 48 2.95 -5.97 11.04
CA GLN A 48 3.39 -5.76 12.42
C GLN A 48 4.88 -5.39 12.51
N SER A 49 5.61 -5.52 11.39
CA SER A 49 7.06 -5.39 11.32
C SER A 49 7.49 -4.25 10.40
N GLN A 50 6.87 -3.08 10.55
CA GLN A 50 7.10 -1.92 9.69
C GLN A 50 7.84 -0.80 10.43
N THR A 51 8.88 -0.25 9.81
CA THR A 51 9.56 0.94 10.33
C THR A 51 8.60 2.13 10.35
N GLU A 52 8.66 2.92 11.42
CA GLU A 52 7.84 4.11 11.63
C GLU A 52 6.31 3.86 11.73
N ALA A 53 5.90 2.60 11.87
CA ALA A 53 4.52 2.27 12.25
C ALA A 53 4.39 2.35 13.77
N ILE A 54 3.33 3.01 14.24
CA ILE A 54 3.05 3.20 15.67
C ILE A 54 1.71 2.57 16.00
N GLY A 55 1.68 1.75 17.06
CA GLY A 55 0.46 1.09 17.54
C GLY A 55 0.17 -0.24 16.83
N ASN A 56 -0.96 -0.86 17.21
CA ASN A 56 -1.39 -2.18 16.74
C ASN A 56 -2.42 -2.15 15.62
N ASP A 57 -2.84 -0.96 15.18
CA ASP A 57 -3.81 -0.74 14.12
C ASP A 57 -3.25 0.27 13.10
N PRO A 58 -2.66 -0.22 11.99
CA PRO A 58 -2.09 0.64 10.95
C PRO A 58 -3.12 1.57 10.30
N ILE A 59 -4.40 1.17 10.22
CA ILE A 59 -5.47 2.00 9.65
C ILE A 59 -5.72 3.20 10.56
N LYS A 60 -5.90 2.95 11.86
CA LYS A 60 -6.16 4.00 12.86
C LYS A 60 -4.97 4.93 13.02
N ALA A 61 -3.76 4.39 13.14
CA ALA A 61 -2.53 5.17 13.26
C ALA A 61 -2.32 6.07 12.04
N SER A 62 -2.46 5.51 10.83
CA SER A 62 -2.34 6.28 9.58
C SER A 62 -3.46 7.31 9.46
N THR A 63 -4.67 7.02 9.93
CA THR A 63 -5.77 8.01 9.95
C THR A 63 -5.42 9.23 10.82
N TYR A 64 -4.83 9.03 11.99
CA TYR A 64 -4.35 10.15 12.82
C TYR A 64 -3.17 10.87 12.17
N GLY A 65 -2.23 10.14 11.58
CA GLY A 65 -1.15 10.70 10.79
C GLY A 65 -1.66 11.61 9.67
N MET A 66 -2.65 11.16 8.90
CA MET A 66 -3.28 11.95 7.83
C MET A 66 -3.97 13.22 8.36
N LYS A 67 -4.59 13.17 9.54
CA LYS A 67 -5.17 14.37 10.18
C LYS A 67 -4.10 15.38 10.57
N ASN A 68 -2.98 14.90 11.12
CA ASN A 68 -1.84 15.77 11.46
C ASN A 68 -1.23 16.39 10.21
N LEU A 69 -1.01 15.62 9.13
CA LEU A 69 -0.47 16.16 7.88
C LEU A 69 -1.39 17.21 7.25
N LYS A 70 -2.72 17.05 7.36
CA LYS A 70 -3.67 18.09 6.92
C LYS A 70 -3.49 19.39 7.70
N TYR A 71 -3.31 19.30 9.02
CA TYR A 71 -3.04 20.46 9.85
C TYR A 71 -1.69 21.12 9.51
N VAL A 72 -0.64 20.32 9.30
CA VAL A 72 0.67 20.82 8.86
C VAL A 72 0.55 21.53 7.51
N ALA A 73 -0.12 20.93 6.53
CA ALA A 73 -0.29 21.53 5.20
C ALA A 73 -0.98 22.91 5.25
N GLN A 74 -1.98 23.08 6.12
CA GLN A 74 -2.68 24.35 6.31
C GLN A 74 -1.81 25.47 6.90
N ASN A 75 -0.76 25.11 7.65
CA ASN A 75 0.12 26.06 8.33
C ASN A 75 1.52 26.12 7.70
N LEU A 76 1.78 25.34 6.65
CA LEU A 76 3.14 25.12 6.18
C LEU A 76 3.83 26.43 5.77
N SER A 77 3.15 27.28 5.00
CA SER A 77 3.68 28.59 4.60
C SER A 77 3.87 29.55 5.77
N SER A 78 3.00 29.53 6.79
CA SER A 78 3.14 30.41 7.95
C SER A 78 4.32 30.03 8.85
N TRP A 79 4.66 28.73 8.90
CA TRP A 79 5.80 28.21 9.65
C TRP A 79 7.12 28.22 8.88
N THR A 80 7.10 28.41 7.56
CA THR A 80 8.29 28.37 6.70
C THR A 80 8.51 29.70 6.00
N SER A 81 7.95 29.87 4.80
CA SER A 81 8.25 30.99 3.92
C SER A 81 7.96 32.36 4.54
N ASN A 82 6.94 32.45 5.38
CA ASN A 82 6.61 33.70 6.06
C ASN A 82 7.62 34.07 7.17
N GLN A 83 8.42 33.11 7.65
CA GLN A 83 9.44 33.31 8.67
C GLN A 83 10.80 33.64 8.04
N THR A 84 11.13 33.00 6.90
CA THR A 84 12.45 33.12 6.26
C THR A 84 12.48 34.02 5.03
N ASP A 85 11.33 34.57 4.64
CA ASP A 85 11.14 35.46 3.47
C ASP A 85 11.66 34.86 2.14
N ASN A 86 11.57 33.53 2.03
CA ASN A 86 11.88 32.78 0.82
C ASN A 86 11.06 31.46 0.78
N TYR A 87 11.09 30.72 -0.33
CA TYR A 87 10.30 29.50 -0.49
C TYR A 87 11.09 28.19 -0.33
N ASP A 88 12.37 28.25 0.05
CA ASP A 88 13.24 27.07 0.10
C ASP A 88 12.77 26.09 1.19
N ASP A 89 12.52 26.58 2.41
CA ASP A 89 11.99 25.77 3.52
C ASP A 89 10.59 25.23 3.22
N LEU A 90 9.76 26.04 2.55
CA LEU A 90 8.41 25.62 2.14
C LEU A 90 8.50 24.44 1.15
N GLN A 91 9.40 24.52 0.19
CA GLN A 91 9.62 23.48 -0.81
C GLN A 91 10.14 22.19 -0.16
N GLU A 92 11.13 22.29 0.73
CA GLU A 92 11.70 21.16 1.45
C GLU A 92 10.65 20.46 2.30
N LEU A 93 10.00 21.19 3.21
CA LEU A 93 9.04 20.59 4.15
C LEU A 93 7.77 20.10 3.44
N TYR A 94 7.37 20.69 2.32
CA TYR A 94 6.31 20.13 1.48
C TYR A 94 6.72 18.78 0.88
N GLY A 95 7.98 18.63 0.46
CA GLY A 95 8.54 17.36 0.02
C GLY A 95 8.50 16.29 1.12
N GLU A 96 8.95 16.64 2.33
CA GLU A 96 8.92 15.75 3.49
C GLU A 96 7.48 15.35 3.88
N LEU A 97 6.55 16.30 3.87
CA LEU A 97 5.13 16.04 4.10
C LEU A 97 4.58 14.98 3.11
N LEU A 98 4.93 15.09 1.83
CA LEU A 98 4.54 14.10 0.81
C LEU A 98 5.21 12.74 1.04
N GLY A 99 6.45 12.72 1.52
CA GLY A 99 7.17 11.51 1.91
C GLY A 99 6.46 10.76 3.05
N VAL A 100 6.14 11.48 4.12
CA VAL A 100 5.40 10.94 5.29
C VAL A 100 4.00 10.47 4.88
N TYR A 101 3.29 11.26 4.07
CA TYR A 101 2.00 10.87 3.50
C TYR A 101 2.08 9.54 2.74
N SER A 102 3.09 9.40 1.85
CA SER A 102 3.31 8.16 1.12
C SER A 102 3.69 6.98 2.03
N ARG A 103 4.35 7.24 3.17
CA ARG A 103 4.74 6.18 4.12
C ARG A 103 3.52 5.64 4.87
N TYR A 104 2.66 6.51 5.40
CA TYR A 104 1.41 6.10 6.04
C TYR A 104 0.49 5.34 5.08
N ALA A 105 0.41 5.76 3.82
CA ALA A 105 -0.31 5.00 2.80
C ALA A 105 0.30 3.59 2.61
N GLY A 106 1.63 3.49 2.57
CA GLY A 106 2.34 2.23 2.49
C GLY A 106 2.04 1.30 3.66
N HIS A 107 1.97 1.82 4.88
CA HIS A 107 1.65 1.03 6.08
C HIS A 107 0.30 0.31 5.98
N VAL A 108 -0.73 1.01 5.48
CA VAL A 108 -2.07 0.44 5.27
C VAL A 108 -2.07 -0.53 4.08
N VAL A 109 -1.34 -0.24 3.01
CA VAL A 109 -1.20 -1.15 1.86
C VAL A 109 -0.58 -2.50 2.25
N THR A 110 0.29 -2.55 3.27
CA THR A 110 0.90 -3.80 3.77
C THR A 110 -0.13 -4.75 4.40
N ASN A 111 -1.23 -4.23 4.96
CA ASN A 111 -2.29 -5.09 5.51
C ASN A 111 -2.95 -5.97 4.43
N VAL A 112 -3.09 -5.46 3.20
CA VAL A 112 -3.72 -6.20 2.10
C VAL A 112 -2.78 -7.32 1.67
N GLY A 113 -3.27 -8.56 1.65
CA GLY A 113 -2.46 -9.76 1.52
C GLY A 113 -1.34 -9.84 2.57
N GLY A 114 -1.47 -9.15 3.70
CA GLY A 114 -0.48 -9.15 4.77
C GLY A 114 -0.43 -10.50 5.47
N VAL A 115 0.75 -10.89 5.93
CA VAL A 115 0.98 -12.12 6.68
C VAL A 115 1.76 -11.77 7.92
N ASN A 116 1.12 -11.90 9.08
CA ASN A 116 1.77 -11.73 10.37
C ASN A 116 2.79 -12.84 10.58
N GLU A 117 4.02 -12.48 10.93
CA GLU A 117 5.07 -13.43 11.32
C GLU A 117 5.22 -13.44 12.84
N ASP A 118 5.10 -14.62 13.43
CA ASP A 118 5.43 -14.91 14.81
C ASP A 118 6.67 -15.81 14.85
N LEU A 119 7.78 -15.29 15.39
CA LEU A 119 9.03 -16.04 15.52
C LEU A 119 8.93 -17.09 16.64
N LYS A 120 8.28 -18.22 16.33
CA LYS A 120 8.01 -19.33 17.26
C LYS A 120 8.87 -20.56 16.96
N LYS A 121 9.24 -21.30 18.01
CA LYS A 121 9.80 -22.65 17.96
C LYS A 121 8.69 -23.70 17.92
N PRO A 122 8.94 -24.93 17.42
CA PRO A 122 7.95 -26.00 17.39
C PRO A 122 7.33 -26.38 18.75
N SER A 123 8.05 -26.11 19.85
CA SER A 123 7.56 -26.32 21.22
C SER A 123 6.56 -25.26 21.69
N GLN A 124 6.41 -24.15 20.97
CA GLN A 124 5.47 -23.07 21.27
C GLN A 124 4.19 -23.28 20.46
N SER A 125 3.03 -22.98 21.06
CA SER A 125 1.73 -23.17 20.42
C SER A 125 1.41 -22.12 19.35
N GLY A 126 0.50 -22.48 18.44
CA GLY A 126 0.02 -21.63 17.36
C GLY A 126 0.85 -21.72 16.08
N THR A 127 0.57 -20.84 15.12
CA THR A 127 1.26 -20.82 13.83
C THR A 127 2.35 -19.74 13.79
N VAL A 128 3.35 -19.96 12.93
CA VAL A 128 4.41 -18.98 12.63
C VAL A 128 3.90 -17.90 11.68
N TYR A 129 3.04 -18.28 10.73
CA TYR A 129 2.46 -17.35 9.77
C TYR A 129 0.93 -17.37 9.90
N SER A 130 0.34 -16.18 9.91
CA SER A 130 -1.12 -16.02 9.87
C SER A 130 -1.48 -14.88 8.93
N THR A 131 -2.46 -15.09 8.07
CA THR A 131 -2.97 -14.04 7.18
C THR A 131 -3.69 -12.99 8.00
N VAL A 132 -3.54 -11.71 7.62
CA VAL A 132 -4.38 -10.64 8.17
C VAL A 132 -5.85 -10.99 7.89
N ASP A 133 -6.75 -10.75 8.85
CA ASP A 133 -8.14 -11.13 8.70
C ASP A 133 -8.84 -10.38 7.55
N LYS A 134 -9.84 -11.04 6.96
CA LYS A 134 -10.57 -10.52 5.80
C LYS A 134 -11.10 -9.10 5.99
N LYS A 135 -11.59 -8.78 7.19
CA LYS A 135 -12.21 -7.48 7.49
C LYS A 135 -11.14 -6.37 7.43
N THR A 136 -10.03 -6.54 8.13
CA THR A 136 -8.95 -5.55 8.13
C THR A 136 -8.36 -5.34 6.73
N GLN A 137 -8.22 -6.39 5.92
CA GLN A 137 -7.77 -6.23 4.53
C GLN A 137 -8.73 -5.38 3.69
N LYS A 138 -10.04 -5.64 3.79
CA LYS A 138 -11.08 -4.90 3.06
C LYS A 138 -11.16 -3.45 3.51
N GLU A 139 -11.11 -3.21 4.82
CA GLU A 139 -11.06 -1.86 5.40
C GLU A 139 -9.79 -1.11 4.95
N SER A 140 -8.67 -1.81 4.79
CA SER A 140 -7.42 -1.22 4.29
C SER A 140 -7.53 -0.79 2.81
N VAL A 141 -8.14 -1.61 1.95
CA VAL A 141 -8.39 -1.22 0.55
C VAL A 141 -9.30 0.00 0.48
N GLN A 142 -10.39 0.01 1.25
CA GLN A 142 -11.31 1.15 1.31
C GLN A 142 -10.60 2.42 1.81
N TRP A 143 -9.79 2.30 2.86
CA TRP A 143 -9.03 3.42 3.40
C TRP A 143 -8.05 4.01 2.37
N VAL A 144 -7.35 3.16 1.60
CA VAL A 144 -6.44 3.61 0.52
C VAL A 144 -7.23 4.29 -0.59
N ILE A 145 -8.42 3.78 -0.93
CA ILE A 145 -9.31 4.43 -1.90
C ILE A 145 -9.64 5.86 -1.44
N ASP A 146 -10.09 6.01 -0.21
CA ASP A 146 -10.61 7.28 0.32
C ASP A 146 -9.51 8.32 0.59
N ASN A 147 -8.31 7.88 0.99
CA ASN A 147 -7.23 8.78 1.43
C ASN A 147 -6.15 8.97 0.37
N VAL A 148 -6.05 8.08 -0.63
CA VAL A 148 -4.97 8.09 -1.63
C VAL A 148 -5.49 8.15 -3.05
N PHE A 149 -6.39 7.25 -3.44
CA PHE A 149 -6.84 7.17 -4.83
C PHE A 149 -7.90 8.22 -5.16
N ASP A 150 -8.66 8.67 -4.18
CA ASP A 150 -9.40 9.91 -4.23
C ASP A 150 -8.48 11.09 -4.09
N THR A 151 -8.59 12.03 -5.03
CA THR A 151 -7.71 13.19 -5.12
C THR A 151 -7.66 13.94 -3.78
N PRO A 152 -6.53 13.90 -3.05
CA PRO A 152 -6.37 14.65 -1.81
C PRO A 152 -6.11 16.12 -2.15
N SER A 153 -7.17 16.90 -2.36
CA SER A 153 -7.07 18.31 -2.78
C SER A 153 -6.22 19.17 -1.83
N TRP A 154 -6.22 18.85 -0.54
CA TRP A 154 -5.42 19.51 0.49
C TRP A 154 -3.90 19.34 0.30
N LEU A 155 -3.44 18.34 -0.47
CA LEU A 155 -2.03 18.20 -0.85
C LEU A 155 -1.63 19.05 -2.05
N VAL A 156 -2.60 19.63 -2.75
CA VAL A 156 -2.39 20.41 -3.97
C VAL A 156 -2.91 21.83 -3.76
N ASP A 157 -2.50 22.46 -2.67
CA ASP A 157 -2.80 23.86 -2.40
C ASP A 157 -2.05 24.75 -3.40
N LYS A 158 -2.79 25.55 -4.17
CA LYS A 158 -2.24 26.48 -5.17
C LYS A 158 -1.25 27.47 -4.56
N ASN A 159 -1.50 27.92 -3.33
CA ASN A 159 -0.64 28.87 -2.61
C ASN A 159 0.71 28.27 -2.22
N ILE A 160 0.81 26.94 -2.18
CA ILE A 160 2.08 26.25 -1.96
C ILE A 160 2.69 25.92 -3.32
N VAL A 161 1.96 25.15 -4.15
CA VAL A 161 2.56 24.55 -5.34
C VAL A 161 3.07 25.60 -6.33
N GLN A 162 2.35 26.72 -6.54
CA GLN A 162 2.76 27.76 -7.48
C GLN A 162 4.00 28.55 -7.04
N ASN A 163 4.39 28.45 -5.76
CA ASN A 163 5.52 29.17 -5.19
C ASN A 163 6.80 28.31 -5.08
N ILE A 164 6.70 26.99 -5.25
CA ILE A 164 7.83 26.05 -5.07
C ILE A 164 8.31 25.38 -6.37
N ALA A 165 7.59 25.54 -7.47
CA ALA A 165 8.01 25.06 -8.79
C ALA A 165 7.24 25.82 -9.87
N PRO A 166 7.69 25.85 -11.13
CA PRO A 166 6.92 26.41 -12.24
C PRO A 166 5.91 25.43 -12.85
N GLN A 167 6.12 24.12 -12.67
CA GLN A 167 5.31 23.03 -13.23
C GLN A 167 5.48 21.72 -12.46
N GLY A 168 4.77 20.66 -12.87
CA GLY A 168 4.97 19.30 -12.34
C GLY A 168 4.25 18.99 -11.04
N TYR A 169 3.40 19.89 -10.53
CA TYR A 169 2.62 19.66 -9.30
C TYR A 169 1.77 18.40 -9.40
N PHE A 170 1.15 18.22 -10.58
CA PHE A 170 0.27 17.09 -10.79
C PHE A 170 1.03 15.75 -10.84
N GLU A 171 2.29 15.78 -11.27
CA GLU A 171 3.16 14.60 -11.38
C GLU A 171 3.60 14.08 -10.01
N ARG A 172 3.85 14.96 -9.03
CA ARG A 172 4.23 14.56 -7.67
C ARG A 172 3.16 13.68 -7.04
N LEU A 173 1.91 14.15 -7.00
CA LEU A 173 0.80 13.36 -6.47
C LEU A 173 0.52 12.10 -7.31
N ARG A 174 0.58 12.20 -8.65
CA ARG A 174 0.47 11.02 -9.52
C ARG A 174 1.49 9.95 -9.15
N SER A 175 2.75 10.32 -8.91
CA SER A 175 3.83 9.37 -8.59
C SER A 175 3.56 8.62 -7.28
N ILE A 176 3.00 9.31 -6.28
CA ILE A 176 2.63 8.71 -4.99
C ILE A 176 1.47 7.73 -5.19
N GLN A 177 0.38 8.17 -5.85
CA GLN A 177 -0.76 7.30 -6.13
C GLN A 177 -0.33 6.06 -6.94
N ALA A 178 0.53 6.24 -7.93
CA ALA A 178 1.05 5.15 -8.75
C ALA A 178 1.92 4.18 -7.95
N ARG A 179 2.78 4.67 -7.06
CA ARG A 179 3.56 3.83 -6.15
C ARG A 179 2.65 2.96 -5.30
N GLN A 180 1.61 3.53 -4.70
CA GLN A 180 0.70 2.77 -3.84
C GLN A 180 -0.15 1.78 -4.63
N LEU A 181 -0.63 2.16 -5.82
CA LEU A 181 -1.37 1.25 -6.69
C LEU A 181 -0.52 0.08 -7.19
N ASN A 182 0.71 0.36 -7.64
CA ASN A 182 1.64 -0.67 -8.10
C ASN A 182 2.08 -1.58 -6.96
N SER A 183 2.29 -1.01 -5.76
CA SER A 183 2.50 -1.79 -4.55
C SER A 183 1.31 -2.72 -4.37
N LEU A 184 0.10 -2.18 -4.16
CA LEU A 184 -1.14 -2.92 -3.89
C LEU A 184 -1.35 -4.05 -4.90
N LEU A 185 -1.26 -3.76 -6.19
CA LEU A 185 -1.45 -4.74 -7.27
C LEU A 185 -0.14 -5.42 -7.68
N SER A 186 0.66 -5.90 -6.74
CA SER A 186 1.90 -6.63 -7.03
C SER A 186 1.69 -8.14 -7.15
N PHE A 187 2.51 -8.79 -7.99
CA PHE A 187 2.50 -10.25 -8.12
C PHE A 187 2.60 -10.95 -6.77
N ASP A 188 3.54 -10.52 -5.93
CA ASP A 188 3.78 -11.09 -4.60
C ASP A 188 2.54 -10.97 -3.68
N ARG A 189 1.87 -9.80 -3.64
CA ARG A 189 0.63 -9.64 -2.86
C ARG A 189 -0.53 -10.47 -3.42
N ILE A 190 -0.73 -10.46 -4.74
CA ILE A 190 -1.78 -11.26 -5.37
C ILE A 190 -1.53 -12.75 -5.10
N GLY A 191 -0.27 -13.19 -5.16
CA GLY A 191 0.14 -14.55 -4.82
C GLY A 191 -0.20 -14.92 -3.37
N ARG A 192 0.04 -14.01 -2.41
CA ARG A 192 -0.38 -14.23 -1.02
C ARG A 192 -1.90 -14.30 -0.86
N LEU A 193 -2.64 -13.45 -1.57
CA LEU A 193 -4.12 -13.50 -1.56
C LEU A 193 -4.67 -14.81 -2.15
N ILE A 194 -4.05 -15.32 -3.23
CA ILE A 194 -4.37 -16.64 -3.78
C ILE A 194 -4.00 -17.73 -2.77
N ASN A 195 -2.81 -17.66 -2.17
CA ASN A 195 -2.34 -18.64 -1.20
C ASN A 195 -3.24 -18.73 0.05
N SER A 196 -3.90 -17.65 0.45
CA SER A 196 -4.84 -17.65 1.58
C SER A 196 -5.94 -18.71 1.44
N GLU A 197 -6.35 -19.06 0.22
CA GLU A 197 -7.32 -20.12 -0.05
C GLU A 197 -6.86 -21.50 0.45
N THR A 198 -5.56 -21.71 0.57
CA THR A 198 -4.99 -23.00 1.01
C THR A 198 -4.98 -23.16 2.53
N VAL A 199 -5.12 -22.07 3.29
CA VAL A 199 -4.92 -22.05 4.74
C VAL A 199 -6.12 -21.53 5.53
N ASP A 200 -7.10 -20.89 4.88
CA ASP A 200 -8.27 -20.32 5.53
C ASP A 200 -9.52 -20.49 4.65
N THR A 201 -10.70 -20.57 5.27
CA THR A 201 -12.00 -20.59 4.61
C THR A 201 -12.66 -19.21 4.57
N ASN A 202 -12.25 -18.28 5.44
CA ASN A 202 -12.77 -16.92 5.51
C ASN A 202 -11.66 -15.89 5.22
N TYR A 203 -11.24 -15.81 3.96
CA TYR A 203 -10.16 -14.94 3.53
C TYR A 203 -10.63 -13.84 2.56
N TYR A 204 -9.84 -12.78 2.46
CA TYR A 204 -9.99 -11.76 1.42
C TYR A 204 -9.37 -12.26 0.13
N THR A 205 -10.18 -12.46 -0.90
CA THR A 205 -9.72 -13.08 -2.15
C THR A 205 -8.98 -12.07 -3.03
N ALA A 206 -8.12 -12.57 -3.92
CA ALA A 206 -7.50 -11.74 -4.95
C ALA A 206 -8.56 -11.08 -5.87
N LEU A 207 -9.65 -11.77 -6.16
CA LEU A 207 -10.78 -11.23 -6.94
C LEU A 207 -11.47 -10.07 -6.22
N GLU A 208 -11.80 -10.22 -4.93
CA GLU A 208 -12.41 -9.16 -4.13
C GLU A 208 -11.51 -7.91 -4.12
N MET A 209 -10.20 -8.07 -3.90
CA MET A 209 -9.24 -6.96 -3.96
C MET A 209 -9.28 -6.24 -5.31
N LEU A 210 -9.18 -6.97 -6.42
CA LEU A 210 -9.21 -6.37 -7.75
C LEU A 210 -10.53 -5.62 -8.02
N GLN A 211 -11.66 -6.21 -7.64
CA GLN A 211 -12.97 -5.61 -7.78
C GLN A 211 -13.13 -4.34 -6.94
N ASP A 212 -12.70 -4.37 -5.68
CA ASP A 212 -12.80 -3.23 -4.77
C ASP A 212 -11.92 -2.07 -5.28
N VAL A 213 -10.70 -2.35 -5.73
CA VAL A 213 -9.81 -1.35 -6.32
C VAL A 213 -10.39 -0.76 -7.61
N ARG A 214 -10.88 -1.59 -8.54
CA ARG A 214 -11.53 -1.11 -9.78
C ARG A 214 -12.72 -0.21 -9.45
N LYS A 215 -13.61 -0.65 -8.54
CA LYS A 215 -14.76 0.14 -8.10
C LYS A 215 -14.31 1.46 -7.48
N GLY A 216 -13.30 1.46 -6.61
CA GLY A 216 -12.77 2.68 -6.01
C GLY A 216 -12.23 3.69 -7.03
N ILE A 217 -11.52 3.21 -8.05
CA ILE A 217 -10.91 4.06 -9.08
C ILE A 217 -11.96 4.59 -10.09
N PHE A 218 -13.02 3.82 -10.39
CA PHE A 218 -13.99 4.17 -11.44
C PHE A 218 -15.40 4.53 -10.92
N SER A 219 -15.68 4.48 -9.63
CA SER A 219 -17.02 4.78 -9.08
C SER A 219 -17.43 6.25 -9.25
N LYS A 220 -16.56 7.20 -8.91
CA LYS A 220 -16.90 8.64 -8.89
C LYS A 220 -17.21 9.20 -10.28
N SER A 221 -18.15 10.15 -10.33
CA SER A 221 -18.56 10.85 -11.55
C SER A 221 -17.53 11.91 -11.99
N THR A 222 -16.85 12.56 -11.04
CA THR A 222 -15.85 13.58 -11.35
C THR A 222 -14.51 12.95 -11.70
N THR A 223 -13.96 13.35 -12.85
CA THR A 223 -12.66 12.87 -13.37
C THR A 223 -11.76 14.08 -13.59
N ASP A 224 -11.01 14.46 -12.55
CA ASP A 224 -9.97 15.48 -12.63
C ASP A 224 -8.68 14.91 -13.27
N ILE A 225 -7.63 15.73 -13.38
CA ILE A 225 -6.35 15.28 -13.95
C ILE A 225 -5.71 14.13 -13.16
N TYR A 226 -5.81 14.14 -11.83
CA TYR A 226 -5.23 13.12 -10.97
C TYR A 226 -5.94 11.78 -11.13
N LYS A 227 -7.28 11.80 -11.16
CA LYS A 227 -8.09 10.61 -11.38
C LYS A 227 -7.87 10.02 -12.78
N ARG A 228 -7.79 10.87 -13.83
CA ARG A 228 -7.43 10.41 -15.18
C ARG A 228 -6.06 9.74 -15.20
N ASN A 229 -5.07 10.31 -14.50
CA ASN A 229 -3.74 9.73 -14.43
C ASN A 229 -3.72 8.41 -13.67
N LEU A 230 -4.43 8.32 -12.54
CA LEU A 230 -4.57 7.09 -11.78
C LEU A 230 -5.23 5.97 -12.59
N GLN A 231 -6.27 6.29 -13.37
CA GLN A 231 -6.94 5.33 -14.24
C GLN A 231 -6.00 4.79 -15.33
N ARG A 232 -5.11 5.63 -15.88
CA ARG A 232 -4.05 5.17 -16.80
C ARG A 232 -3.08 4.22 -16.09
N VAL A 233 -2.57 4.62 -14.93
CA VAL A 233 -1.65 3.79 -14.14
C VAL A 233 -2.29 2.43 -13.79
N TYR A 234 -3.59 2.40 -13.48
CA TYR A 234 -4.32 1.15 -13.24
C TYR A 234 -4.29 0.22 -14.45
N ILE A 235 -4.60 0.73 -15.64
CA ILE A 235 -4.58 -0.07 -16.87
C ILE A 235 -3.15 -0.51 -17.22
N ASP A 236 -2.16 0.38 -17.10
CA ASP A 236 -0.75 0.03 -17.31
C ASP A 236 -0.31 -1.06 -16.31
N ARG A 237 -0.81 -1.01 -15.07
CA ARG A 237 -0.53 -2.05 -14.06
C ARG A 237 -1.20 -3.38 -14.38
N LEU A 238 -2.44 -3.37 -14.87
CA LEU A 238 -3.11 -4.59 -15.34
C LEU A 238 -2.41 -5.18 -16.58
N ALA A 239 -1.92 -4.34 -17.49
CA ALA A 239 -1.10 -4.78 -18.62
C ALA A 239 0.14 -5.53 -18.12
N TYR A 240 0.88 -4.92 -17.20
CA TYR A 240 2.06 -5.54 -16.58
C TYR A 240 1.73 -6.90 -15.93
N LEU A 241 0.63 -7.00 -15.19
CA LEU A 241 0.22 -8.28 -14.57
C LEU A 241 -0.21 -9.34 -15.60
N MET A 242 -0.69 -8.91 -16.78
CA MET A 242 -1.14 -9.79 -17.84
C MET A 242 0.03 -10.36 -18.66
N THR A 243 1.06 -9.55 -18.92
CA THR A 243 2.12 -9.88 -19.89
C THR A 243 3.44 -10.28 -19.23
N GLU A 244 3.79 -9.64 -18.11
CA GLU A 244 5.11 -9.81 -17.51
C GLU A 244 5.18 -11.00 -16.57
N ASN A 245 6.43 -11.33 -16.22
CA ASN A 245 6.75 -12.24 -15.12
C ASN A 245 7.69 -11.51 -14.16
N SER A 246 7.56 -11.79 -12.86
CA SER A 246 8.51 -11.31 -11.85
C SER A 246 9.50 -12.40 -11.49
N THR A 247 10.80 -12.13 -11.65
CA THR A 247 11.88 -13.02 -11.21
C THR A 247 11.96 -13.18 -9.70
N ARG A 248 11.25 -12.32 -8.95
CA ARG A 248 11.19 -12.33 -7.48
C ARG A 248 9.88 -12.93 -6.95
N SER A 249 9.06 -13.52 -7.82
CA SER A 249 7.81 -14.15 -7.41
C SER A 249 8.08 -15.47 -6.69
N SER A 250 7.34 -15.75 -5.62
CA SER A 250 7.38 -17.02 -4.88
C SER A 250 6.58 -18.14 -5.54
N TYR A 251 5.88 -17.85 -6.64
CA TYR A 251 5.00 -18.79 -7.36
C TYR A 251 5.10 -18.61 -8.88
N ASN A 252 4.68 -19.64 -9.61
CA ASN A 252 4.67 -19.68 -11.07
C ASN A 252 3.54 -18.82 -11.64
N ILE A 253 3.85 -17.58 -12.01
CA ILE A 253 2.87 -16.60 -12.51
C ILE A 253 2.09 -17.11 -13.75
N PRO A 254 2.74 -17.64 -14.81
CA PRO A 254 2.02 -18.17 -15.98
C PRO A 254 1.04 -19.32 -15.67
N GLN A 255 1.28 -20.08 -14.62
CA GLN A 255 0.45 -21.22 -14.19
C GLN A 255 -0.41 -20.90 -12.95
N SER A 256 -0.66 -19.61 -12.70
CA SER A 256 -1.50 -19.14 -11.60
C SER A 256 -2.74 -18.40 -12.12
N ASP A 257 -3.69 -18.15 -11.22
CA ASP A 257 -4.92 -17.44 -11.55
C ASP A 257 -4.73 -15.94 -11.84
N VAL A 258 -3.53 -15.38 -11.62
CA VAL A 258 -3.26 -13.94 -11.80
C VAL A 258 -3.74 -13.45 -13.17
N ARG A 259 -3.34 -14.12 -14.26
CA ARG A 259 -3.66 -13.71 -15.62
C ARG A 259 -5.15 -13.91 -15.93
N ALA A 260 -5.78 -14.96 -15.39
CA ALA A 260 -7.20 -15.20 -15.56
C ALA A 260 -8.05 -14.12 -14.86
N LEU A 261 -7.71 -13.79 -13.61
CA LEU A 261 -8.35 -12.73 -12.83
C LEU A 261 -8.20 -11.37 -13.51
N VAL A 262 -6.98 -11.01 -13.93
CA VAL A 262 -6.70 -9.74 -14.64
C VAL A 262 -7.49 -9.65 -15.95
N ARG A 263 -7.56 -10.73 -16.74
CA ARG A 263 -8.36 -10.76 -17.97
C ARG A 263 -9.86 -10.53 -17.68
N GLY A 264 -10.40 -11.16 -16.63
CA GLY A 264 -11.79 -10.95 -16.19
C GLY A 264 -12.07 -9.50 -15.78
N GLU A 265 -11.13 -8.88 -15.07
CA GLU A 265 -11.22 -7.47 -14.67
C GLU A 265 -11.14 -6.51 -15.86
N LEU A 266 -10.25 -6.76 -16.82
CA LEU A 266 -10.15 -5.97 -18.06
C LEU A 266 -11.43 -6.05 -18.89
N ASN A 267 -12.04 -7.24 -19.02
CA ASN A 267 -13.34 -7.40 -19.69
C ASN A 267 -14.43 -6.57 -19.00
N THR A 268 -14.50 -6.61 -17.67
CA THR A 268 -15.47 -5.82 -16.91
C THR A 268 -15.19 -4.32 -17.01
N LEU A 269 -13.91 -3.94 -17.08
CA LEU A 269 -13.47 -2.56 -17.24
C LEU A 269 -13.87 -2.00 -18.61
N GLN A 270 -13.84 -2.77 -19.71
CA GLN A 270 -14.31 -2.30 -21.02
C GLN A 270 -15.76 -1.78 -20.95
N SER A 271 -16.66 -2.55 -20.33
CA SER A 271 -18.06 -2.13 -20.14
C SER A 271 -18.17 -0.85 -19.29
N THR A 272 -17.38 -0.78 -18.22
CA THR A 272 -17.31 0.41 -17.35
C THR A 272 -16.86 1.66 -18.12
N LEU A 273 -15.80 1.53 -18.93
CA LEU A 273 -15.24 2.62 -19.71
C LEU A 273 -16.18 3.08 -20.82
N ARG A 274 -16.89 2.17 -21.49
CA ARG A 274 -17.92 2.53 -22.50
C ARG A 274 -19.04 3.37 -21.88
N SER A 275 -19.52 2.99 -20.70
CA SER A 275 -20.53 3.76 -19.95
C SER A 275 -20.00 5.15 -19.54
N LYS A 276 -18.78 5.21 -19.00
CA LYS A 276 -18.13 6.47 -18.61
C LYS A 276 -17.85 7.41 -19.78
N ARG A 277 -17.43 6.88 -20.94
CA ARG A 277 -17.27 7.65 -22.18
C ARG A 277 -18.58 8.28 -22.62
N ASN A 278 -19.66 7.51 -22.62
CA ASN A 278 -20.98 7.99 -23.06
C ASN A 278 -21.59 9.04 -22.10
N SER A 279 -21.20 9.01 -20.82
CA SER A 279 -21.63 9.95 -19.77
C SER A 279 -20.58 11.03 -19.45
N ALA A 280 -19.53 11.17 -20.27
CA ALA A 280 -18.44 12.09 -20.00
C ALA A 280 -18.93 13.55 -20.02
N SER A 281 -18.62 14.30 -18.97
CA SER A 281 -19.05 15.70 -18.81
C SER A 281 -18.34 16.72 -19.70
N ASN A 282 -17.21 16.34 -20.32
CA ASN A 282 -16.44 17.21 -21.21
C ASN A 282 -15.64 16.39 -22.23
N GLN A 283 -15.16 17.07 -23.26
CA GLN A 283 -14.43 16.47 -24.38
C GLN A 283 -13.12 15.78 -23.95
N VAL A 284 -12.39 16.36 -22.99
CA VAL A 284 -11.14 15.78 -22.46
C VAL A 284 -11.40 14.44 -21.78
N ASN A 285 -12.47 14.35 -20.98
CA ASN A 285 -12.86 13.10 -20.33
C ASN A 285 -13.36 12.07 -21.35
N LYS A 286 -14.07 12.49 -22.41
CA LYS A 286 -14.47 11.61 -23.50
C LYS A 286 -13.25 10.98 -24.21
N TYR A 287 -12.29 11.81 -24.63
CA TYR A 287 -11.04 11.34 -25.24
C TYR A 287 -10.22 10.46 -24.30
N HIS A 288 -10.21 10.78 -23.01
CA HIS A 288 -9.55 9.95 -22.01
C HIS A 288 -10.14 8.54 -21.98
N TYR A 289 -11.46 8.40 -21.91
CA TYR A 289 -12.08 7.07 -21.86
C TYR A 289 -11.95 6.30 -23.18
N GLU A 290 -11.88 6.99 -24.33
CA GLU A 290 -11.55 6.38 -25.62
C GLU A 290 -10.11 5.84 -25.66
N ASP A 291 -9.13 6.60 -25.17
CA ASP A 291 -7.73 6.16 -24.99
C ASP A 291 -7.66 4.93 -24.07
N LEU A 292 -8.35 4.96 -22.92
CA LEU A 292 -8.37 3.80 -22.00
C LEU A 292 -8.99 2.55 -22.65
N LEU A 293 -10.06 2.71 -23.43
CA LEU A 293 -10.68 1.58 -24.15
C LEU A 293 -9.71 0.96 -25.16
N ALA A 294 -9.00 1.79 -25.93
CA ALA A 294 -8.01 1.32 -26.90
C ALA A 294 -6.86 0.56 -26.21
N ARG A 295 -6.37 1.07 -25.07
CA ARG A 295 -5.34 0.37 -24.26
C ARG A 295 -5.82 -0.99 -23.77
N VAL A 296 -7.04 -1.05 -23.23
CA VAL A 296 -7.61 -2.32 -22.75
C VAL A 296 -7.79 -3.32 -23.89
N ASP A 297 -8.23 -2.86 -25.07
CA ASP A 297 -8.35 -3.72 -26.26
C ASP A 297 -6.99 -4.30 -26.69
N LEU A 298 -5.93 -3.48 -26.73
CA LEU A 298 -4.58 -3.95 -27.06
C LEU A 298 -4.05 -5.01 -26.08
N ILE A 299 -4.39 -4.91 -24.79
CA ILE A 299 -3.99 -5.90 -23.78
C ILE A 299 -4.76 -7.21 -23.98
N LEU A 300 -6.05 -7.13 -24.26
CA LEU A 300 -6.92 -8.31 -24.40
C LEU A 300 -6.70 -9.04 -25.72
N ASN A 301 -6.41 -8.28 -26.78
CA ASN A 301 -6.30 -8.70 -28.17
C ASN A 301 -4.95 -8.22 -28.78
N PRO A 302 -3.82 -8.76 -28.30
CA PRO A 302 -2.52 -8.42 -28.88
C PRO A 302 -2.46 -8.89 -30.34
N ARG A 303 -1.81 -8.09 -31.19
CA ARG A 303 -1.62 -8.38 -32.61
C ARG A 303 -0.33 -9.14 -32.87
#